data_AF-A0A8H6TFL3-F1
#
_entry.id   AF-A0A8H6TFL3-F1
#
_cell.length_a   1.000
_cell.length_b   1.000
_cell.length_c   1.000
_cell.angle_alpha   90.00
_cell.angle_beta   90.00
_cell.angle_gamma   90.00
#
_symmetry.space_group_name_H-M   'P 1'
#
loop_
_entity.id
_entity.type
_entity.pdbx_description
1 polymer ?
#
loop_
_entity_poly.entity_id
_entity_poly.type
_entity_poly.pdbx_seq_one_letter_code
_entity_poly.pdbx_strand_id
1 'polypeptide(L)'
;MSRRQYAIYENGALARVALFNYITDPTGASDYTATISISGGTVPSSVKVKYFLSDSVSTKTNITWAGQTLGPVHQVDGRLKNELNVVNIACDTTANTCAIPVSAPAFALVFIAPSADIATVTFPTTAATNTKNTATVASGVLATSNGMSGKDWRLGGTSPGGNVSAAVQASNNLRTSIWTIIGLQVVVMTGIYL
;
A
#
# COMPACT_ATOMS: atom_id res chain seq x y z
N MET A 1 7.76 -28.99 -3.33
CA MET A 1 8.05 -27.72 -2.61
C MET A 1 9.15 -26.99 -3.38
N SER A 2 8.93 -25.76 -3.84
CA SER A 2 9.77 -25.14 -4.88
C SER A 2 10.77 -24.15 -4.29
N ARG A 3 12.07 -24.43 -4.43
CA ARG A 3 13.16 -23.44 -4.28
C ARG A 3 13.35 -22.80 -5.65
N ARG A 4 13.24 -21.48 -5.74
CA ARG A 4 13.36 -20.73 -7.00
C ARG A 4 14.58 -19.83 -6.94
N GLN A 5 15.23 -19.67 -8.10
CA GLN A 5 16.49 -18.96 -8.24
C GLN A 5 16.42 -18.15 -9.52
N TYR A 6 16.80 -16.88 -9.45
CA TYR A 6 16.77 -15.96 -10.58
C TYR A 6 18.08 -15.18 -10.63
N ALA A 7 18.67 -15.08 -11.82
CA ALA A 7 19.79 -14.21 -12.09
C ALA A 7 19.28 -12.88 -12.67
N ILE A 8 19.85 -11.78 -12.21
CA ILE A 8 19.50 -10.42 -12.61
C ILE A 8 20.74 -9.82 -13.27
N TYR A 9 20.60 -9.49 -14.54
CA TYR A 9 21.66 -8.87 -15.33
C TYR A 9 21.35 -7.38 -15.50
N GLU A 10 22.35 -6.54 -15.25
CA GLU A 10 22.29 -5.09 -15.52
C GLU A 10 23.41 -4.77 -16.52
N ASN A 11 23.09 -4.04 -17.59
CA ASN A 11 24.04 -3.69 -18.65
C ASN A 11 24.82 -4.89 -19.24
N GLY A 12 24.17 -6.05 -19.34
CA GLY A 12 24.78 -7.28 -19.88
C GLY A 12 25.70 -8.04 -18.91
N ALA A 13 25.87 -7.57 -17.67
CA ALA A 13 26.67 -8.23 -16.65
C ALA A 13 25.79 -8.77 -15.50
N LEU A 14 26.20 -9.88 -14.88
CA LEU A 14 25.48 -10.44 -13.73
C LEU A 14 25.61 -9.47 -12.55
N ALA A 15 24.50 -8.83 -12.17
CA ALA A 15 24.47 -7.85 -11.10
C ALA A 15 24.02 -8.46 -9.79
N ARG A 16 22.94 -9.26 -9.81
CA ARG A 16 22.32 -9.80 -8.60
C ARG A 16 21.77 -11.21 -8.81
N VAL A 17 21.59 -11.94 -7.72
CA VAL A 17 20.93 -13.25 -7.70
C VAL A 17 19.85 -13.26 -6.63
N ALA A 18 18.64 -13.67 -6.99
CA ALA A 18 17.47 -13.77 -6.14
C ALA A 18 17.21 -15.24 -5.80
N LEU A 19 17.24 -15.58 -4.51
CA LEU A 19 17.12 -16.93 -3.99
C LEU A 19 15.90 -17.04 -3.07
N PHE A 20 15.08 -18.06 -3.27
CA PHE A 20 13.84 -18.24 -2.51
C PHE A 20 13.83 -19.54 -1.72
N ASN A 21 13.33 -19.48 -0.49
CA ASN A 21 12.96 -20.62 0.35
C ASN A 21 11.52 -20.44 0.86
N TYR A 22 10.54 -20.99 0.15
CA TYR A 22 9.12 -20.89 0.51
C TYR A 22 8.68 -21.94 1.55
N ILE A 23 9.62 -22.50 2.29
CA ILE A 23 9.35 -23.57 3.25
C ILE A 23 9.13 -22.95 4.62
N THR A 24 7.96 -23.19 5.22
CA THR A 24 7.76 -22.90 6.64
C THR A 24 8.26 -24.10 7.43
N ASP A 25 9.43 -23.96 8.04
CA ASP A 25 10.04 -25.00 8.85
C ASP A 25 10.84 -24.37 10.00
N PRO A 26 10.27 -24.31 11.21
CA PRO A 26 10.94 -23.70 12.35
C PRO A 26 12.11 -24.54 12.88
N THR A 27 12.33 -25.76 12.39
CA THR A 27 13.44 -26.62 12.83
C THR A 27 14.76 -26.33 12.12
N GLY A 28 14.72 -25.61 11.00
CA GLY A 28 15.88 -25.33 10.14
C GLY A 28 16.28 -26.51 9.24
N ALA A 29 15.57 -27.64 9.26
CA ALA A 29 15.89 -28.80 8.41
C ALA A 29 15.76 -28.50 6.90
N SER A 30 14.97 -27.47 6.57
CA SER A 30 14.71 -27.03 5.20
C SER A 30 15.62 -25.90 4.72
N ASP A 31 16.59 -25.47 5.54
CA ASP A 31 17.64 -24.54 5.17
C ASP A 31 18.48 -25.11 4.02
N TYR A 32 19.01 -24.23 3.17
CA TYR A 32 19.91 -24.67 2.10
C TYR A 32 20.97 -23.65 1.79
N THR A 33 22.05 -24.13 1.18
CA THR A 33 23.13 -23.29 0.66
C THR A 33 23.06 -23.27 -0.86
N ALA A 34 22.87 -22.08 -1.44
CA ALA A 34 23.00 -21.88 -2.87
C ALA A 34 24.47 -21.64 -3.22
N THR A 35 25.03 -22.48 -4.09
CA THR A 35 26.36 -22.24 -4.66
C THR A 35 26.22 -21.46 -5.96
N ILE A 36 26.73 -20.22 -5.98
CA ILE A 36 26.77 -19.38 -7.17
C ILE A 36 28.16 -19.54 -7.82
N SER A 37 28.17 -19.79 -9.13
CA SER A 37 29.37 -19.77 -9.96
C SER A 37 29.11 -18.92 -11.19
N ILE A 38 30.15 -18.29 -11.73
CA ILE A 38 30.05 -17.41 -12.91
C ILE A 38 30.85 -18.06 -14.04
N SER A 39 30.16 -18.54 -15.07
CA SER A 39 30.81 -19.08 -16.26
C SER A 39 31.32 -17.94 -17.14
N GLY A 40 32.57 -18.03 -17.60
CA GLY A 40 33.22 -16.97 -18.40
C GLY A 40 33.64 -15.74 -17.59
N GLY A 41 33.62 -15.81 -16.26
CA GLY A 41 34.09 -14.75 -15.36
C GLY A 41 34.54 -15.30 -14.02
N THR A 42 34.95 -14.42 -13.11
CA THR A 42 35.36 -14.77 -11.74
C THR A 42 34.36 -14.23 -10.73
N VAL A 43 33.99 -15.04 -9.74
CA VAL A 43 33.28 -14.54 -8.55
C VAL A 43 34.13 -13.49 -7.83
N PRO A 44 33.51 -12.44 -7.27
CA PRO A 44 34.23 -11.48 -6.42
C PRO A 44 34.73 -12.16 -5.14
N SER A 45 35.69 -11.56 -4.44
CA SER A 45 36.19 -12.08 -3.15
C SER A 45 35.13 -12.08 -2.05
N SER A 46 34.12 -11.22 -2.16
CA SER A 46 32.96 -11.22 -1.29
C SER A 46 31.73 -10.66 -2.00
N VAL A 47 30.55 -11.06 -1.52
CA VAL A 47 29.25 -10.58 -1.98
C VAL A 47 28.45 -10.02 -0.81
N LYS A 48 27.61 -9.02 -1.09
CA LYS A 48 26.69 -8.47 -0.11
C LYS A 48 25.33 -9.15 -0.25
N VAL A 49 24.71 -9.53 0.86
CA VAL A 49 23.41 -10.22 0.87
C VAL A 49 22.43 -9.49 1.77
N LYS A 50 21.22 -9.26 1.24
CA LYS A 50 20.06 -8.79 2.00
C LYS A 50 19.06 -9.92 2.13
N TYR A 51 18.69 -10.23 3.37
CA TYR A 51 17.70 -11.26 3.67
C TYR A 51 16.33 -10.65 3.95
N PHE A 52 15.30 -11.23 3.33
CA PHE A 52 13.92 -11.09 3.72
C PHE A 52 13.57 -12.29 4.60
N LEU A 53 13.29 -12.05 5.87
CA LEU A 53 13.07 -13.10 6.88
C LEU A 53 11.68 -13.01 7.46
N SER A 54 11.16 -14.18 7.81
CA SER A 54 9.82 -14.36 8.37
C SER A 54 9.74 -15.69 9.11
N ASP A 55 8.86 -15.81 10.10
CA ASP A 55 8.66 -17.08 10.82
C ASP A 55 7.83 -18.09 10.00
N SER A 56 7.02 -17.61 9.06
CA SER A 56 6.12 -18.45 8.25
C SER A 56 5.69 -17.74 6.96
N VAL A 57 5.46 -18.49 5.88
CA VAL A 57 4.96 -17.93 4.61
C VAL A 57 3.55 -17.32 4.72
N SER A 58 2.79 -17.64 5.76
CA SER A 58 1.45 -17.10 6.00
C SER A 58 1.41 -15.97 7.04
N THR A 59 2.53 -15.61 7.66
CA THR A 59 2.53 -14.52 8.64
C THR A 59 2.36 -13.17 7.96
N LYS A 60 1.79 -12.21 8.70
CA LYS A 60 1.65 -10.81 8.28
C LYS A 60 2.43 -9.85 9.18
N THR A 61 3.11 -10.38 10.18
CA THR A 61 3.85 -9.63 11.21
C THR A 61 5.27 -10.17 11.33
N ASN A 62 6.16 -9.40 11.97
CA ASN A 62 7.57 -9.78 12.18
C ASN A 62 8.33 -10.10 10.89
N ILE A 63 7.90 -9.50 9.77
CA ILE A 63 8.59 -9.61 8.49
C ILE A 63 9.69 -8.55 8.46
N THR A 64 10.90 -8.96 8.11
CA THR A 64 12.05 -8.06 8.01
C THR A 64 12.71 -8.12 6.64
N TRP A 65 13.19 -6.97 6.14
CA TRP A 65 14.03 -6.84 4.96
C TRP A 65 15.36 -6.23 5.39
N ALA A 66 16.44 -6.99 5.31
CA ALA A 66 17.77 -6.59 5.78
C ALA A 66 17.71 -6.04 7.22
N GLY A 67 17.00 -6.73 8.13
CA GLY A 67 16.80 -6.31 9.52
C GLY A 67 15.76 -5.20 9.74
N GLN A 68 15.27 -4.57 8.67
CA GLN A 68 14.33 -3.45 8.75
C GLN A 68 12.87 -3.91 8.59
N THR A 69 11.93 -3.17 9.17
CA THR A 69 10.49 -3.44 9.05
C THR A 69 9.72 -2.17 8.71
N LEU A 70 8.50 -2.31 8.17
CA LEU A 70 7.59 -1.19 7.89
C LEU A 70 6.80 -0.73 9.13
N GLY A 71 6.98 -1.42 10.26
CA GLY A 71 6.28 -1.16 11.51
C GLY A 71 4.97 -1.95 11.65
N PRO A 72 4.17 -1.65 12.68
CA PRO A 72 2.88 -2.31 12.92
C PRO A 72 1.87 -2.07 11.80
N VAL A 73 0.92 -2.99 11.63
CA VAL A 73 -0.08 -3.02 10.53
C VAL A 73 -0.84 -1.69 10.36
N HIS A 74 -1.05 -0.92 11.42
CA HIS A 74 -1.81 0.34 11.40
C HIS A 74 -0.94 1.61 11.51
N GLN A 75 0.38 1.48 11.42
CA GLN A 75 1.33 2.58 11.58
C GLN A 75 2.40 2.61 10.46
N VAL A 76 2.06 2.02 9.31
CA VAL A 76 2.94 1.95 8.14
C VAL A 76 2.91 3.30 7.40
N ASP A 77 4.03 4.00 7.42
CA ASP A 77 4.27 5.25 6.68
C ASP A 77 5.08 5.02 5.38
N GLY A 78 5.29 3.75 5.02
CA GLY A 78 6.05 3.33 3.83
C GLY A 78 7.57 3.41 3.98
N ARG A 79 8.10 3.78 5.15
CA ARG A 79 9.54 3.85 5.39
C ARG A 79 10.01 2.63 6.19
N LEU A 80 11.14 2.07 5.76
CA LEU A 80 11.83 1.02 6.51
C LEU A 80 12.45 1.61 7.77
N LYS A 81 12.12 1.00 8.91
CA LYS A 81 12.59 1.37 10.26
C LYS A 81 13.56 0.30 10.76
N ASN A 82 14.37 0.67 11.76
CA ASN A 82 15.51 -0.10 12.31
C ASN A 82 16.80 0.00 11.47
N GLU A 83 17.86 -0.57 12.02
CA GLU A 83 19.19 -0.62 11.41
C GLU A 83 19.21 -1.53 10.17
N LEU A 84 19.90 -1.08 9.13
CA LEU A 84 20.12 -1.85 7.92
C LEU A 84 21.20 -2.92 8.17
N ASN A 85 20.81 -4.18 8.10
CA ASN A 85 21.71 -5.33 8.21
C ASN A 85 22.01 -5.92 6.82
N VAL A 86 23.23 -5.67 6.32
CA VAL A 86 23.74 -6.28 5.09
C VAL A 86 24.84 -7.27 5.45
N VAL A 87 24.63 -8.54 5.10
CA VAL A 87 25.58 -9.61 5.40
C VAL A 87 26.64 -9.66 4.31
N ASN A 88 27.91 -9.63 4.69
CA ASN A 88 29.01 -9.85 3.76
C ASN A 88 29.41 -11.33 3.79
N ILE A 89 29.41 -11.99 2.63
CA ILE A 89 29.79 -13.39 2.50
C ILE A 89 31.07 -13.47 1.68
N ALA A 90 32.10 -14.09 2.25
CA ALA A 90 33.35 -14.36 1.54
C ALA A 90 33.14 -15.48 0.51
N CYS A 91 33.72 -15.30 -0.67
CA CYS A 91 33.67 -16.29 -1.74
C CYS A 91 35.05 -16.89 -2.00
N ASP A 92 35.06 -18.11 -2.53
CA ASP A 92 36.28 -18.79 -2.95
C ASP A 92 36.57 -18.45 -4.41
N THR A 93 37.56 -17.59 -4.63
CA THR A 93 38.02 -17.18 -5.95
C THR A 93 38.86 -18.26 -6.65
N THR A 94 39.41 -19.22 -5.90
CA THR A 94 40.19 -20.35 -6.46
C THR A 94 39.24 -21.39 -7.04
N ALA A 95 38.18 -21.73 -6.30
CA ALA A 95 37.13 -22.64 -6.76
C ALA A 95 36.08 -21.95 -7.67
N ASN A 96 36.14 -20.62 -7.79
CA ASN A 96 35.18 -19.79 -8.51
C ASN A 96 33.71 -19.98 -8.03
N THR A 97 33.52 -20.03 -6.70
CA THR A 97 32.20 -20.26 -6.08
C THR A 97 31.91 -19.34 -4.89
N CYS A 98 30.64 -18.97 -4.73
CA CYS A 98 30.11 -18.29 -3.54
C CYS A 98 28.99 -19.14 -2.92
N ALA A 99 29.16 -19.53 -1.66
CA ALA A 99 28.17 -20.32 -0.91
C ALA A 99 27.25 -19.40 -0.10
N ILE A 100 25.96 -19.32 -0.46
CA ILE A 100 24.98 -18.42 0.16
C ILE A 100 23.97 -19.24 0.98
N PRO A 101 23.95 -19.13 2.32
CA PRO A 101 22.95 -19.79 3.14
C PRO A 101 21.59 -19.10 3.01
N VAL A 102 20.51 -19.88 2.93
CA VAL A 102 19.13 -19.38 2.82
C VAL A 102 18.24 -20.20 3.75
N SER A 103 17.83 -19.59 4.86
CA SER A 103 16.97 -20.23 5.85
C SER A 103 15.51 -20.36 5.40
N ALA A 104 14.76 -21.24 6.07
CA ALA A 104 13.35 -21.49 5.79
C ALA A 104 12.43 -20.79 6.83
N PRO A 105 11.47 -19.94 6.45
CA PRO A 105 11.27 -19.30 5.14
C PRO A 105 12.07 -18.01 4.98
N ALA A 106 12.69 -17.84 3.82
CA ALA A 106 13.44 -16.63 3.51
C ALA A 106 13.49 -16.33 2.01
N PHE A 107 13.82 -15.08 1.70
CA PHE A 107 14.33 -14.68 0.41
C PHE A 107 15.68 -13.99 0.59
N ALA A 108 16.67 -14.31 -0.25
CA ALA A 108 17.98 -13.69 -0.22
C ALA A 108 18.25 -12.99 -1.56
N LEU A 109 18.59 -11.71 -1.49
CA LEU A 109 19.08 -10.95 -2.64
C LEU A 109 20.59 -10.76 -2.50
N VAL A 110 21.33 -11.42 -3.38
CA VAL A 110 22.78 -11.41 -3.44
C VAL A 110 23.24 -10.38 -4.45
N PHE A 111 24.15 -9.50 -4.06
CA PHE A 111 24.76 -8.48 -4.90
C PHE A 111 26.16 -8.97 -5.31
N ILE A 112 26.32 -9.28 -6.59
CA ILE A 112 27.56 -9.84 -7.17
C ILE A 112 28.51 -8.70 -7.54
N ALA A 113 28.01 -7.72 -8.30
CA ALA A 113 28.75 -6.50 -8.54
C ALA A 113 28.43 -5.51 -7.41
N PRO A 114 29.42 -4.74 -6.91
CA PRO A 114 29.13 -3.54 -6.15
C PRO A 114 28.51 -2.53 -7.11
N SER A 115 27.22 -2.68 -7.43
CA SER A 115 26.44 -1.54 -7.92
C SER A 115 26.58 -0.46 -6.86
N ALA A 116 27.07 0.71 -7.28
CA ALA A 116 27.31 1.90 -6.48
C ALA A 116 26.31 2.01 -5.32
N ASP A 117 26.82 2.40 -4.14
CA ASP A 117 26.06 2.57 -2.90
C ASP A 117 24.57 2.67 -3.14
N ILE A 118 23.84 1.67 -2.64
CA ILE A 118 22.38 1.65 -2.65
C ILE A 118 21.94 2.67 -1.60
N ALA A 119 22.26 3.95 -1.82
CA ALA A 119 21.69 5.06 -1.10
C ALA A 119 20.19 4.99 -1.40
N THR A 120 19.42 4.62 -0.39
CA THR A 120 17.96 4.64 -0.45
C THR A 120 17.54 6.09 -0.69
N VAL A 121 17.33 6.46 -1.95
CA VAL A 121 16.73 7.75 -2.29
C VAL A 121 15.26 7.68 -1.89
N THR A 122 14.96 8.08 -0.65
CA THR A 122 13.60 8.38 -0.24
C THR A 122 13.15 9.65 -0.95
N PHE A 123 12.33 9.49 -1.98
CA PHE A 123 11.61 10.62 -2.54
C PHE A 123 10.50 11.00 -1.55
N PRO A 124 10.48 12.24 -1.02
CA PRO A 124 9.35 12.69 -0.22
C PRO A 124 8.11 12.76 -1.14
N THR A 125 7.11 11.93 -0.87
CA THR A 125 5.77 12.12 -1.44
C THR A 125 5.12 13.31 -0.76
N THR A 126 5.31 14.50 -1.32
CA THR A 126 4.52 15.67 -0.93
C THR A 126 3.12 15.48 -1.50
N ALA A 127 2.14 15.17 -0.65
CA ALA A 127 0.73 15.29 -1.03
C ALA A 127 0.42 16.79 -1.14
N ALA A 128 0.56 17.36 -2.34
CA ALA A 128 0.09 18.71 -2.61
C ALA A 128 -1.45 18.66 -2.68
N THR A 129 -2.12 19.05 -1.59
CA THR A 129 -3.57 19.27 -1.61
C THR A 129 -3.84 20.44 -2.55
N ASN A 130 -4.36 20.16 -3.75
CA ASN A 130 -4.82 21.21 -4.65
C ASN A 130 -5.96 21.98 -3.95
N THR A 131 -5.67 23.19 -3.48
CA THR A 131 -6.58 24.07 -2.72
C THR A 131 -7.79 24.58 -3.50
N LYS A 132 -7.98 24.17 -4.76
CA LYS A 132 -9.05 24.70 -5.61
C LYS A 132 -10.45 24.15 -5.31
N ASN A 133 -10.60 23.13 -4.46
CA ASN A 133 -11.90 22.66 -3.95
C ASN A 133 -11.73 21.88 -2.63
N THR A 134 -10.95 22.42 -1.68
CA THR A 134 -10.87 21.81 -0.35
C THR A 134 -12.11 22.22 0.45
N ALA A 135 -13.06 21.31 0.64
CA ALA A 135 -14.06 21.47 1.69
C ALA A 135 -13.34 21.44 3.04
N THR A 136 -13.23 22.60 3.69
CA THR A 136 -12.60 22.72 5.01
C THR A 136 -13.55 22.13 6.05
N VAL A 137 -13.28 20.91 6.50
CA VAL A 137 -14.00 20.29 7.62
C VAL A 137 -13.21 20.54 8.90
N ALA A 138 -13.86 21.11 9.92
CA ALA A 138 -13.23 21.34 11.21
C ALA A 138 -12.74 20.01 11.82
N SER A 139 -11.49 19.99 12.29
CA SER A 139 -10.82 18.78 12.81
C SER A 139 -11.55 18.13 14.00
N GLY A 140 -12.30 18.90 14.80
CA GLY A 140 -13.13 18.37 15.88
C GLY A 140 -14.32 17.52 15.41
N VAL A 141 -14.80 17.73 14.18
CA VAL A 141 -15.89 16.95 13.58
C VAL A 141 -15.35 15.66 12.94
N LEU A 142 -14.13 15.69 12.40
CA LEU A 142 -13.44 14.48 11.89
C LEU A 142 -13.09 13.48 12.99
N ALA A 143 -12.79 13.95 14.20
CA ALA A 143 -12.46 13.08 15.34
C ALA A 143 -13.64 12.24 15.87
N THR A 144 -14.88 12.62 15.57
CA THR A 144 -16.11 11.93 15.99
C THR A 144 -16.94 11.38 14.82
N SER A 145 -16.49 11.59 13.57
CA SER A 145 -17.25 11.24 12.38
C SER A 145 -17.02 9.79 11.96
N ASN A 146 -18.03 8.94 12.15
CA ASN A 146 -18.04 7.54 11.72
C ASN A 146 -18.53 7.36 10.27
N GLY A 147 -18.29 8.33 9.39
CA GLY A 147 -18.43 8.18 7.93
C GLY A 147 -19.80 7.74 7.39
N MET A 148 -20.90 7.88 8.14
CA MET A 148 -22.19 7.31 7.77
C MET A 148 -23.33 8.35 7.83
N SER A 149 -23.39 9.25 6.84
CA SER A 149 -24.60 10.04 6.54
C SER A 149 -24.54 10.64 5.13
N GLY A 150 -24.52 9.79 4.11
CA GLY A 150 -24.59 10.20 2.70
C GLY A 150 -25.92 10.83 2.26
N LYS A 151 -26.89 11.04 3.17
CA LYS A 151 -28.21 11.60 2.82
C LYS A 151 -28.21 13.13 2.67
N ASP A 152 -27.24 13.82 3.28
CA ASP A 152 -27.18 15.29 3.30
C ASP A 152 -26.04 15.83 2.41
N TRP A 153 -25.35 14.94 1.68
CA TRP A 153 -24.20 15.31 0.86
C TRP A 153 -24.69 15.80 -0.50
N ARG A 154 -24.53 17.10 -0.76
CA ARG A 154 -24.65 17.63 -2.12
C ARG A 154 -23.52 17.01 -2.96
N LEU A 155 -23.90 16.39 -4.08
CA LEU A 155 -22.96 15.84 -5.07
C LEU A 155 -21.98 16.95 -5.52
N GLY A 156 -20.77 16.93 -4.97
CA GLY A 156 -19.68 17.84 -5.32
C GLY A 156 -18.60 17.07 -6.07
N GLY A 157 -18.27 17.52 -7.28
CA GLY A 157 -17.15 16.99 -8.06
C GLY A 157 -15.87 17.80 -7.83
N THR A 158 -14.72 17.13 -7.86
CA THR A 158 -13.39 17.78 -7.75
C THR A 158 -12.85 18.25 -9.11
N SER A 159 -13.62 18.08 -10.20
CA SER A 159 -13.23 18.45 -11.55
C SER A 159 -13.44 19.95 -11.83
N PRO A 160 -12.46 20.66 -12.39
CA PRO A 160 -12.66 22.03 -12.86
C PRO A 160 -13.72 22.05 -13.98
N GLY A 161 -14.76 22.88 -13.84
CA GLY A 161 -15.79 23.05 -14.88
C GLY A 161 -16.92 22.00 -14.89
N GLY A 162 -17.11 21.25 -13.80
CA GLY A 162 -18.25 20.32 -13.69
C GLY A 162 -19.59 21.07 -13.73
N ASN A 163 -20.38 20.85 -14.78
CA ASN A 163 -21.73 21.40 -14.90
C ASN A 163 -22.69 20.66 -13.97
N VAL A 164 -23.28 21.36 -13.00
CA VAL A 164 -24.49 20.86 -12.32
C VAL A 164 -25.65 20.94 -13.31
N SER A 165 -26.20 19.79 -13.71
CA SER A 165 -27.36 19.74 -14.59
C SER A 165 -28.54 20.50 -13.96
N ALA A 166 -29.11 21.45 -14.69
CA ALA A 166 -30.25 22.27 -14.27
C ALA A 166 -31.55 21.47 -14.02
N ALA A 167 -31.54 20.15 -14.28
CA ALA A 167 -32.68 19.26 -14.04
C ALA A 167 -33.08 19.12 -12.55
N VAL A 168 -32.21 19.50 -11.59
CA VAL A 168 -32.54 19.45 -10.15
C VAL A 168 -33.33 20.67 -9.66
N GLN A 169 -33.41 21.76 -10.43
CA GLN A 169 -34.18 22.96 -10.03
C GLN A 169 -35.64 22.98 -10.50
N ALA A 170 -36.07 22.02 -11.32
CA ALA A 170 -37.38 22.06 -11.97
C ALA A 170 -38.48 21.21 -11.29
N SER A 171 -38.27 20.70 -10.07
CA SER A 171 -39.28 19.85 -9.39
C SER A 171 -40.11 20.56 -8.30
N ASN A 172 -39.84 21.83 -7.96
CA ASN A 172 -40.53 22.50 -6.84
C ASN A 172 -41.62 23.52 -7.21
N ASN A 173 -41.89 23.79 -8.49
CA ASN A 173 -42.81 24.87 -8.89
C ASN A 173 -44.02 24.44 -9.75
N LEU A 174 -44.43 23.17 -9.72
CA LEU A 174 -45.68 22.71 -10.37
C LEU A 174 -46.68 22.15 -9.35
N ARG A 175 -47.09 23.00 -8.40
CA ARG A 175 -48.32 22.79 -7.62
C ARG A 175 -49.06 24.11 -7.44
N THR A 176 -49.43 24.75 -8.54
CA THR A 176 -50.43 25.81 -8.55
C THR A 176 -51.55 25.46 -9.52
N SER A 177 -52.73 25.25 -8.93
CA SER A 177 -54.08 25.45 -9.47
C SER A 177 -54.54 24.52 -10.60
N ILE A 178 -55.66 23.80 -10.40
CA ILE A 178 -56.96 24.16 -11.01
C ILE A 178 -58.12 23.22 -10.55
N TRP A 179 -59.08 23.82 -9.80
CA TRP A 179 -60.55 23.66 -9.79
C TRP A 179 -61.23 22.34 -9.38
N THR A 180 -62.05 22.40 -8.32
CA THR A 180 -63.52 22.29 -8.51
C THR A 180 -64.27 23.06 -7.41
N ILE A 181 -65.11 23.99 -7.88
CA ILE A 181 -66.10 24.78 -7.15
C ILE A 181 -67.35 23.91 -6.91
N ILE A 182 -68.08 24.22 -5.83
CA ILE A 182 -69.52 24.06 -5.51
C ILE A 182 -69.53 23.72 -4.01
N GLY A 183 -70.00 24.52 -3.07
CA GLY A 183 -71.04 25.54 -3.12
C GLY A 183 -71.95 25.29 -1.89
N LEU A 184 -72.43 26.38 -1.30
CA LEU A 184 -73.54 26.44 -0.36
C LEU A 184 -73.25 26.35 1.16
N GLN A 185 -73.17 27.55 1.71
CA GLN A 185 -73.47 28.01 3.07
C GLN A 185 -74.47 27.15 3.86
N VAL A 186 -74.16 26.87 5.13
CA VAL A 186 -75.14 26.96 6.22
C VAL A 186 -74.45 27.53 7.46
N VAL A 187 -74.82 28.77 7.80
CA VAL A 187 -74.61 29.40 9.10
C VAL A 187 -75.56 28.74 10.09
N VAL A 188 -75.06 28.22 11.22
CA VAL A 188 -75.88 28.03 12.42
C VAL A 188 -75.13 28.64 13.61
N MET A 189 -75.48 29.89 13.91
CA MET A 189 -75.21 30.52 15.19
C MET A 189 -76.14 29.90 16.25
N THR A 190 -75.55 29.55 17.38
CA THR A 190 -76.22 29.14 18.61
C THR A 190 -76.88 30.32 19.33
N GLY A 191 -78.07 30.10 19.92
CA GLY A 191 -78.63 30.95 21.00
C GLY A 191 -80.05 31.47 20.71
N ILE A 192 -81.15 30.89 21.21
CA ILE A 192 -81.76 30.88 22.57
C ILE A 192 -83.06 31.73 22.58
N TYR A 193 -84.14 31.05 23.00
CA TYR A 193 -85.44 31.49 23.51
C TYR A 193 -85.60 32.96 23.96
N LEU A 194 -86.55 33.69 23.35
CA LEU A 194 -87.88 34.08 23.88
C LEU A 194 -88.59 35.03 22.89
#